data_AF-A0A849XYE7-F1
#
_entry.id   AF-A0A849XYE7-F1
#
_cell.length_a   1.000
_cell.length_b   1.000
_cell.length_c   1.000
_cell.angle_alpha   90.00
_cell.angle_beta   90.00
_cell.angle_gamma   90.00
#
_symmetry.space_group_name_H-M   'P 1'
#
loop_
_entity.id
_entity.type
_entity.pdbx_description
1 polymer ?
#
loop_
_entity_poly.entity_id
_entity_poly.type
_entity_poly.pdbx_seq_one_letter_code
_entity_poly.pdbx_strand_id
1 'polypeptide(L)'
;MDKEIRYFVNGYEMLLYLSGDREERKSVDCFELQDFESEEEAVAAARDFISEHKNAVNDQKHGIGSVTYWVAVVERAMEDAVMGWLPCDRDGVTEDEEGMVPDDATVAYISTLDGSREERAFELAKHDYYGFLDYKEDRYTTVYGYMD
;
A
#
# COMPACT_ATOMS: atom_id res chain seq x y z
N MET A 1 -34.31 -1.55 -9.93
CA MET A 1 -33.17 -0.79 -10.47
C MET A 1 -31.99 -1.68 -10.18
N ASP A 2 -31.39 -2.25 -11.22
CA ASP A 2 -30.19 -3.04 -11.03
C ASP A 2 -29.12 -2.10 -10.48
N LYS A 3 -28.53 -2.46 -9.34
CA LYS A 3 -27.47 -1.66 -8.71
C LYS A 3 -26.25 -1.73 -9.62
N GLU A 4 -25.77 -0.59 -10.10
CA GLU A 4 -24.55 -0.54 -10.89
C GLU A 4 -23.35 -0.65 -9.96
N ILE A 5 -22.51 -1.66 -10.20
CA ILE A 5 -21.25 -1.88 -9.50
C ILE A 5 -20.12 -1.42 -10.43
N ARG A 6 -19.19 -0.63 -9.89
CA ARG A 6 -17.98 -0.15 -10.56
C ARG A 6 -16.75 -0.49 -9.72
N TYR A 7 -15.60 -0.52 -10.39
CA TYR A 7 -14.31 -0.79 -9.78
C TYR A 7 -13.40 0.43 -9.94
N PHE A 8 -12.98 1.00 -8.82
CA PHE A 8 -12.15 2.18 -8.74
C PHE A 8 -10.70 1.77 -8.51
N VAL A 9 -9.77 2.37 -9.25
CA VAL A 9 -8.34 2.11 -9.09
C VAL A 9 -7.67 3.37 -8.56
N ASN A 10 -6.99 3.23 -7.42
CA ASN A 10 -6.23 4.32 -6.80
C ASN A 10 -4.78 3.91 -6.63
N GLY A 11 -3.87 4.74 -7.15
CA GLY A 11 -2.43 4.61 -6.98
C GLY A 11 -1.92 5.50 -5.84
N TYR A 12 -0.93 5.03 -5.09
CA TYR A 12 -0.32 5.78 -3.99
C TYR A 12 1.20 5.69 -4.05
N GLU A 13 1.85 6.85 -3.91
CA GLU A 13 3.25 6.89 -3.48
C GLU A 13 3.27 6.78 -1.95
N MET A 14 4.03 5.82 -1.43
CA MET A 14 4.11 5.49 -0.02
C MET A 14 5.54 5.63 0.48
N LEU A 15 5.69 6.06 1.74
CA LEU A 15 6.96 6.13 2.45
C LEU A 15 6.95 5.17 3.64
N LEU A 16 7.92 4.26 3.67
CA LEU A 16 8.22 3.35 4.78
C LEU A 16 9.48 3.80 5.51
N TYR A 17 9.41 3.97 6.83
CA TYR A 17 10.54 4.44 7.64
C TYR A 17 10.37 4.09 9.12
N LEU A 18 11.42 4.33 9.92
CA LEU A 18 11.32 4.29 11.39
C LEU A 18 11.18 5.69 12.00
N SER A 19 10.22 5.86 12.91
CA SER A 19 10.12 7.00 13.81
C SER A 19 10.54 6.57 15.22
N GLY A 20 11.81 6.78 15.56
CA GLY A 20 12.40 6.14 16.73
C GLY A 20 12.49 4.64 16.49
N ASP A 21 11.85 3.84 17.34
CA ASP A 21 11.75 2.38 17.25
C ASP A 21 10.48 1.87 16.55
N ARG A 22 9.57 2.77 16.14
CA ARG A 22 8.30 2.40 15.49
C ARG A 22 8.41 2.43 13.97
N GLU A 23 7.93 1.37 13.31
CA GLU A 23 7.71 1.36 11.86
C GLU A 23 6.51 2.23 11.50
N GLU A 24 6.70 3.10 10.50
CA GLU A 24 5.69 3.99 9.98
C GLU A 24 5.51 3.78 8.48
N ARG A 25 4.26 3.91 8.04
CA ARG A 25 3.89 3.98 6.63
C ARG A 25 3.05 5.23 6.41
N LYS A 26 3.39 6.02 5.40
CA LYS A 26 2.70 7.26 5.09
C LYS A 26 2.45 7.38 3.59
N SER A 27 1.21 7.71 3.21
CA SER A 27 0.92 8.19 1.85
C SER A 27 1.55 9.56 1.63
N VAL A 28 2.34 9.67 0.57
CA VAL A 28 3.00 10.89 0.12
C VAL A 28 2.15 11.58 -0.95
N ASP A 29 1.64 10.79 -1.90
CA ASP A 29 0.79 11.27 -3.00
C ASP A 29 -0.28 10.23 -3.36
N CYS A 30 -1.34 10.69 -4.03
CA CYS A 30 -2.51 9.91 -4.42
C CYS A 30 -2.88 10.19 -5.88
N PHE A 31 -3.11 9.12 -6.63
CA PHE A 31 -3.41 9.13 -8.06
C PHE A 31 -4.73 8.39 -8.26
N GLU A 32 -5.80 9.14 -8.50
CA GLU A 32 -7.09 8.57 -8.91
C GLU A 32 -6.98 8.18 -10.39
N LEU A 33 -7.17 6.90 -10.69
CA LEU A 33 -7.30 6.41 -12.06
C LEU A 33 -8.79 6.39 -12.45
N GLN A 34 -9.08 5.97 -13.68
CA GLN A 34 -10.45 5.78 -14.15
C GLN A 34 -11.18 4.65 -13.40
N ASP A 35 -12.50 4.68 -13.40
CA ASP A 35 -13.34 3.55 -12.99
C ASP A 35 -13.54 2.54 -14.13
N PHE A 36 -13.86 1.30 -13.75
CA PHE A 36 -14.03 0.17 -14.67
C PHE A 36 -15.33 -0.56 -14.37
N GLU A 37 -15.92 -1.15 -15.40
CA GLU A 37 -17.11 -2.00 -15.28
C GLU A 37 -16.77 -3.43 -14.83
N SER A 38 -15.51 -3.84 -14.98
CA SER A 38 -15.05 -5.18 -14.64
C SER A 38 -13.86 -5.18 -13.66
N GLU A 39 -13.88 -6.14 -12.75
CA GLU A 39 -12.77 -6.43 -11.83
C GLU A 39 -11.47 -6.71 -12.59
N GLU A 40 -11.57 -7.48 -13.67
CA GLU A 40 -10.42 -7.95 -14.44
C GLU A 40 -9.67 -6.78 -15.11
N GLU A 41 -10.40 -5.83 -15.70
CA GLU A 41 -9.81 -4.63 -16.30
C GLU A 41 -9.22 -3.69 -15.23
N ALA A 42 -9.92 -3.52 -14.10
CA ALA A 42 -9.43 -2.70 -12.99
C ALA A 42 -8.12 -3.26 -12.41
N VAL A 43 -8.04 -4.58 -12.19
CA VAL A 43 -6.83 -5.25 -11.70
C VAL A 43 -5.71 -5.20 -12.75
N ALA A 44 -6.02 -5.30 -14.04
CA ALA A 44 -5.02 -5.11 -15.10
C ALA A 44 -4.45 -3.69 -15.09
N ALA A 45 -5.30 -2.66 -14.99
CA ALA A 45 -4.87 -1.27 -14.90
C ALA A 45 -4.03 -0.99 -13.65
N ALA A 46 -4.40 -1.57 -12.49
CA ALA A 46 -3.62 -1.48 -11.26
C ALA A 46 -2.21 -2.09 -11.43
N ARG A 47 -2.10 -3.23 -12.14
CA ARG A 47 -0.81 -3.86 -12.44
C ARG A 47 0.03 -3.03 -13.40
N ASP A 48 -0.58 -2.48 -14.43
CA ASP A 48 0.10 -1.62 -15.40
C ASP A 48 0.65 -0.38 -14.70
N PHE A 49 -0.16 0.29 -13.87
CA PHE A 49 0.28 1.40 -13.01
C PHE A 49 1.49 1.01 -12.17
N ILE A 50 1.43 -0.12 -11.44
CA ILE A 50 2.52 -0.56 -10.58
C ILE A 50 3.79 -0.87 -11.37
N SER A 51 3.66 -1.42 -12.58
CA SER A 51 4.81 -1.79 -13.42
C SER A 51 5.63 -0.60 -13.91
N GLU A 52 5.03 0.59 -13.97
CA GLU A 52 5.70 1.83 -14.38
C GLU A 52 6.50 2.48 -13.24
N HIS A 53 6.24 2.06 -12.00
CA HIS A 53 6.83 2.65 -10.82
C HIS A 53 7.95 1.78 -10.22
N LYS A 54 8.87 2.43 -9.48
CA LYS A 54 10.02 1.77 -8.86
C LYS A 54 10.22 2.27 -7.45
N ASN A 55 10.72 1.38 -6.60
CA ASN A 55 11.13 1.72 -5.25
C ASN A 55 12.38 2.60 -5.26
N ALA A 56 12.54 3.41 -4.22
CA ALA A 56 13.73 4.19 -3.97
C ALA A 56 14.11 4.15 -2.49
N VAL A 57 15.42 4.07 -2.22
CA VAL A 57 15.98 4.12 -0.86
C VAL A 57 16.59 5.49 -0.60
N ASN A 58 16.36 6.05 0.57
CA ASN A 58 17.00 7.26 1.06
C ASN A 58 17.70 6.97 2.39
N ASP A 59 19.02 7.12 2.45
CA ASP A 59 19.84 6.85 3.64
C ASP A 59 19.94 8.04 4.61
N GLN A 60 19.60 9.25 4.14
CA GLN A 60 19.86 10.49 4.89
C GLN A 60 18.71 10.87 5.82
N LYS A 61 17.55 10.22 5.69
CA LYS A 61 16.33 10.54 6.42
C LYS A 61 15.80 9.34 7.18
N HIS A 62 15.27 9.62 8.37
CA HIS A 62 14.51 8.68 9.20
C HIS A 62 15.28 7.45 9.72
N GLY A 63 16.15 7.66 10.72
CA GLY A 63 16.76 6.57 11.48
C GLY A 63 17.69 5.70 10.62
N ILE A 64 17.25 4.49 10.29
CA ILE A 64 17.98 3.52 9.45
C ILE A 64 17.94 3.84 7.95
N GLY A 65 17.21 4.87 7.56
CA GLY A 65 16.85 5.16 6.17
C GLY A 65 15.36 4.92 5.92
N SER A 66 14.90 5.29 4.73
CA SER A 66 13.50 5.13 4.31
C SER A 66 13.40 4.52 2.93
N VAL A 67 12.29 3.85 2.66
CA VAL A 67 11.93 3.31 1.34
C VAL A 67 10.70 4.05 0.82
N THR A 68 10.81 4.68 -0.33
CA THR A 68 9.65 5.09 -1.12
C THR A 68 9.24 3.91 -1.99
N TYR A 69 7.96 3.56 -1.98
CA TYR A 69 7.37 2.47 -2.75
C TYR A 69 5.98 2.86 -3.23
N TRP A 70 5.36 2.02 -4.06
CA TRP A 70 4.11 2.33 -4.73
C TRP A 70 3.09 1.23 -4.45
N VAL A 71 1.83 1.64 -4.40
CA VAL A 71 0.69 0.77 -4.15
C VAL A 71 -0.42 1.11 -5.14
N ALA A 72 -1.10 0.11 -5.67
CA ALA A 72 -2.37 0.27 -6.34
C ALA A 72 -3.44 -0.52 -5.59
N VAL A 73 -4.56 0.14 -5.32
CA VAL A 73 -5.72 -0.41 -4.63
C VAL A 73 -6.88 -0.43 -5.61
N VAL A 74 -7.55 -1.57 -5.73
CA VAL A 74 -8.78 -1.72 -6.49
C VAL A 74 -9.94 -1.88 -5.51
N GLU A 75 -10.87 -0.94 -5.53
CA GLU A 75 -12.04 -0.93 -4.66
C GLU A 75 -13.30 -1.14 -5.49
N ARG A 76 -14.17 -2.04 -5.06
CA ARG A 76 -15.49 -2.21 -5.62
C ARG A 76 -16.46 -1.29 -4.90
N ALA A 77 -17.25 -0.56 -5.65
CA ALA A 77 -18.28 0.31 -5.11
C ALA A 77 -19.58 0.24 -5.91
N MET A 78 -20.69 0.54 -5.25
CA MET A 78 -21.99 0.69 -5.87
C MET A 78 -22.48 2.13 -5.77
N GLU A 79 -23.30 2.54 -6.73
CA GLU A 79 -23.92 3.86 -6.69
C GLU A 79 -25.00 3.92 -5.60
N ASP A 80 -24.83 4.86 -4.68
CA ASP A 80 -25.83 5.31 -3.74
C ASP A 80 -26.39 6.68 -4.18
N ALA A 81 -27.72 6.81 -4.13
CA ALA A 81 -28.42 7.98 -4.63
C ALA A 81 -28.13 9.28 -3.85
N VAL A 82 -27.55 9.19 -2.65
CA VAL A 82 -27.29 10.33 -1.77
C VAL A 82 -25.80 10.56 -1.57
N MET A 83 -25.03 9.49 -1.37
CA MET A 83 -23.63 9.52 -0.98
C MET A 83 -22.66 9.34 -2.15
N GLY A 84 -23.16 9.05 -3.37
CA GLY A 84 -22.32 8.72 -4.52
C GLY A 84 -21.85 7.28 -4.48
N TRP A 85 -20.59 7.01 -4.82
CA TRP A 85 -20.06 5.64 -4.83
C TRP A 85 -19.67 5.18 -3.43
N LEU A 86 -20.28 4.09 -2.97
CA LEU A 86 -19.99 3.48 -1.68
C LEU A 86 -19.32 2.11 -1.86
N PRO A 87 -18.21 1.82 -1.15
CA PRO A 87 -17.59 0.51 -1.15
C PRO A 87 -18.60 -0.60 -0.84
N CYS A 88 -18.50 -1.74 -1.52
CA CYS A 88 -19.48 -2.81 -1.35
C CYS A 88 -18.92 -4.22 -1.57
N ASP A 89 -19.64 -5.21 -1.04
CA ASP A 89 -19.40 -6.62 -1.32
C ASP A 89 -19.83 -7.03 -2.75
N ARG A 90 -19.66 -8.30 -3.10
CA ARG A 90 -19.97 -8.84 -4.44
C ARG A 90 -21.43 -8.67 -4.85
N ASP A 91 -22.31 -8.58 -3.87
CA ASP A 91 -23.76 -8.50 -4.05
C ASP A 91 -24.26 -7.04 -3.97
N GLY A 92 -23.35 -6.07 -3.82
CA GLY A 92 -23.68 -4.65 -3.67
C GLY A 92 -24.31 -4.35 -2.31
N VAL A 93 -23.81 -4.97 -1.24
CA VAL A 93 -24.09 -4.61 0.15
C VAL A 93 -22.94 -3.71 0.64
N THR A 94 -23.26 -2.55 1.18
CA THR A 94 -22.27 -1.52 1.58
C THR A 94 -21.81 -1.63 3.03
N GLU A 95 -22.49 -2.45 3.82
CA GLU A 95 -22.23 -2.65 5.24
C GLU A 95 -22.38 -4.14 5.59
N ASP A 96 -21.45 -4.69 6.35
CA ASP A 96 -21.53 -6.04 6.89
C ASP A 96 -22.51 -6.15 8.08
N GLU A 97 -22.55 -7.31 8.74
CA GLU A 97 -23.44 -7.53 9.90
C GLU A 97 -23.14 -6.61 11.10
N GLU A 98 -21.95 -6.01 11.16
CA GLU A 98 -21.52 -5.09 12.22
C GLU A 98 -21.70 -3.61 11.83
N GLY A 99 -22.15 -3.33 10.61
CA GLY A 99 -22.31 -1.96 10.09
C GLY A 99 -20.99 -1.37 9.57
N MET A 100 -20.01 -2.21 9.25
CA MET A 100 -18.69 -1.82 8.75
C MET A 100 -18.60 -2.05 7.24
N VAL A 101 -17.66 -1.36 6.57
CA VAL A 101 -17.39 -1.61 5.15
C VAL A 101 -16.98 -3.07 4.96
N PRO A 102 -17.57 -3.81 3.99
CA PRO A 102 -17.22 -5.20 3.76
C PRO A 102 -15.74 -5.42 3.50
N ASP A 103 -15.16 -6.43 4.13
CA ASP A 103 -13.73 -6.78 3.99
C ASP A 103 -13.31 -7.05 2.55
N ASP A 104 -14.22 -7.55 1.71
CA ASP A 104 -13.95 -7.88 0.31
C ASP A 104 -14.24 -6.73 -0.66
N ALA A 105 -14.58 -5.53 -0.17
CA ALA A 105 -14.73 -4.33 -0.99
C ALA A 105 -13.39 -3.91 -1.62
N THR A 106 -12.26 -4.13 -0.94
CA THR A 106 -10.95 -4.06 -1.57
C THR A 106 -10.67 -5.37 -2.30
N VAL A 107 -10.72 -5.30 -3.63
CA VAL A 107 -10.61 -6.45 -4.52
C VAL A 107 -9.16 -6.83 -4.78
N ALA A 108 -8.28 -5.83 -4.87
CA ALA A 108 -6.86 -6.05 -5.02
C ALA A 108 -6.06 -4.96 -4.32
N TYR A 109 -4.92 -5.38 -3.75
CA TYR A 109 -3.88 -4.51 -3.25
C TYR A 109 -2.56 -5.01 -3.83
N ILE A 110 -1.89 -4.17 -4.61
CA ILE A 110 -0.67 -4.53 -5.33
C ILE A 110 0.42 -3.55 -4.93
N SER A 111 1.52 -4.04 -4.38
CA SER A 111 2.64 -3.19 -3.99
C SER A 111 3.91 -3.50 -4.77
N THR A 112 4.68 -2.47 -5.10
CA THR A 112 6.07 -2.63 -5.58
C THR A 112 7.01 -3.07 -4.45
N LEU A 113 6.58 -2.97 -3.18
CA LEU A 113 7.40 -3.35 -2.04
C LEU A 113 7.39 -4.86 -1.80
N ASP A 114 6.26 -5.53 -2.04
CA ASP A 114 6.08 -6.95 -1.73
C ASP A 114 7.11 -7.84 -2.44
N GLY A 115 7.94 -8.54 -1.66
CA GLY A 115 8.99 -9.42 -2.16
C GLY A 115 10.18 -8.69 -2.80
N SER A 116 10.22 -7.36 -2.74
CA SER A 116 11.29 -6.55 -3.30
C SER A 116 12.60 -6.69 -2.51
N ARG A 117 13.70 -6.26 -3.14
CA ARG A 117 14.99 -6.17 -2.43
C ARG A 117 14.96 -5.06 -1.38
N GLU A 118 14.24 -3.96 -1.63
CA GLU A 118 14.12 -2.83 -0.71
C GLU A 118 13.36 -3.21 0.57
N GLU A 119 12.30 -4.02 0.45
CA GLU A 119 11.60 -4.59 1.61
C GLU A 119 12.54 -5.42 2.47
N ARG A 120 13.28 -6.33 1.83
CA ARG A 120 14.23 -7.20 2.52
C ARG A 120 15.35 -6.40 3.20
N ALA A 121 15.89 -5.40 2.51
CA ALA A 121 16.91 -4.51 3.07
C ALA A 121 16.36 -3.70 4.25
N PHE A 122 15.11 -3.25 4.19
CA PHE A 122 14.46 -2.55 5.29
C PHE A 122 14.28 -3.44 6.52
N GLU A 123 13.79 -4.67 6.34
CA GLU A 123 13.62 -5.64 7.44
C GLU A 123 14.96 -5.99 8.11
N LEU A 124 16.03 -6.18 7.33
CA LEU A 124 17.37 -6.43 7.87
C LEU A 124 17.91 -5.23 8.65
N ALA A 125 17.79 -4.02 8.09
CA ALA A 125 18.21 -2.79 8.76
C ALA A 125 17.43 -2.54 10.06
N LYS A 126 16.12 -2.81 10.06
CA LYS A 126 15.25 -2.72 11.24
C LYS A 126 15.67 -3.71 12.31
N HIS A 127 15.92 -4.96 11.94
CA HIS A 127 16.39 -6.00 12.87
C HIS A 127 17.72 -5.61 13.54
N ASP A 128 18.71 -5.17 12.75
CA ASP A 128 20.00 -4.70 13.27
C ASP A 128 19.85 -3.51 14.20
N TYR A 129 18.98 -2.56 13.84
CA TYR A 129 18.72 -1.39 14.65
C TYR A 129 18.11 -1.74 16.00
N TYR A 130 17.20 -2.70 16.07
CA TYR A 130 16.71 -3.22 17.34
C TYR A 130 17.81 -3.92 18.15
N GLY A 131 18.70 -4.67 17.50
CA GLY A 131 19.89 -5.23 18.17
C GLY A 131 20.80 -4.16 18.79
N PHE A 132 20.97 -3.04 18.09
CA PHE A 132 21.70 -1.88 18.59
C PHE A 132 20.98 -1.18 19.75
N LEU A 133 19.67 -0.96 19.66
CA LEU A 133 18.88 -0.36 20.73
C LEU A 133 18.86 -1.22 22.00
N ASP A 134 18.89 -2.55 21.85
CA ASP A 134 19.00 -3.52 22.96
C ASP A 134 20.42 -3.63 23.54
N TYR A 135 21.40 -2.86 23.05
CA TYR A 135 22.82 -2.95 23.40
C TYR A 135 23.43 -4.35 23.16
N LYS A 136 22.85 -5.13 22.24
CA LYS A 136 23.39 -6.42 21.80
C LYS A 136 24.49 -6.23 20.75
N GLU A 137 24.37 -5.17 19.96
CA GLU A 137 25.30 -4.78 18.91
C GLU A 137 25.83 -3.37 19.15
N ASP A 138 27.10 -3.12 18.83
CA ASP A 138 27.74 -1.80 18.98
C ASP A 138 27.37 -0.82 17.84
N ARG A 139 26.78 -1.35 16.76
CA ARG A 139 26.42 -0.60 15.54
C ARG A 139 25.27 -1.29 14.82
N TYR A 140 24.63 -0.56 13.91
CA TYR A 140 23.62 -1.10 12.99
C TYR A 140 23.96 -0.74 11.54
N THR A 141 23.37 -1.47 10.59
CA THR A 141 23.49 -1.22 9.15
C THR A 141 22.23 -0.53 8.65
N THR A 142 22.37 0.49 7.81
CA THR A 142 21.23 1.22 7.21
C THR A 142 20.59 0.41 6.08
N VAL A 143 19.39 0.80 5.66
CA VAL A 143 18.69 0.18 4.52
C VAL A 143 19.59 0.15 3.29
N TYR A 144 20.26 1.27 2.98
CA TYR A 144 21.18 1.36 1.84
C TYR A 144 22.34 0.37 1.93
N GLY A 145 22.86 0.10 3.13
CA GLY A 145 23.93 -0.89 3.33
C GLY A 145 23.50 -2.33 3.05
N TYR A 146 22.21 -2.62 3.04
CA TYR A 146 21.64 -3.94 2.69
C TYR A 146 21.13 -4.03 1.25
N MET A 147 21.37 -3.01 0.42
CA MET A 147 20.96 -2.99 -0.99
C MET A 147 21.96 -3.67 -1.94
N ASP A 148 23.15 -4.01 -1.45
CA ASP A 148 24.26 -4.65 -2.19
C ASP A 148 24.12 -6.18 -2.34
#